data_AF-A0A8H5GRU2-F1
#
_entry.id   AF-A0A8H5GRU2-F1
#
_cell.length_a   1.000
_cell.length_b   1.000
_cell.length_c   1.000
_cell.angle_alpha   90.00
_cell.angle_beta   90.00
_cell.angle_gamma   90.00
#
_symmetry.space_group_name_H-M   'P 1'
#
loop_
_entity.id
_entity.type
_entity.pdbx_description
1 polymer ?
#
loop_
_entity_poly.entity_id
_entity_poly.type
_entity_poly.pdbx_seq_one_letter_code
_entity_poly.pdbx_strand_id
1 'polypeptide(L)'
;MMEALRSDATWILIVAPRKSNALEILSDLQGGAGFANVAVELGTTHNMFHRPQHRTVRIASAALLLQSLNARGPKPLQGLDLVICENLDQLDASYELGVSLLRHSTQYSPTRFVGISNSLNDATDLAAWLDVDQFSYHSFRPTDRGQSLMTMTQTFTVPQSAALFKVMAKPAHMVIQGSSSAIVFVPSRGQTYPVARDLLTRCALEDQSERGYLDSEAIAEAVEYHLVKLQDKSLKDFVSKGVGFFHDGIKRQDRSLMLQLYAEGIIRVMIVSREACWFLPIRADVVVVMGTQYIQPATEREEQRLREYDLTEIVRMQSRAVTHSGAGQFHLFCQAESRDTYARFLNDGLPLESSLPGSKELVSWYQDRRKQRDLLDKQSAVDALSFTFLAQRIVTNPAYYDCQSTSRDKNLSWIADQLAEGDSLPVSLEQATGSAAPGS
;
A
#
# COMPACT_ATOMS: atom_id res chain seq x y z
N MET A 1 -10.91 19.69 -2.08
CA MET A 1 -10.33 19.97 -3.42
C MET A 1 -11.03 21.13 -4.13
N MET A 2 -12.37 21.10 -4.30
CA MET A 2 -13.09 22.20 -4.97
C MET A 2 -12.95 23.57 -4.28
N GLU A 3 -12.88 23.62 -2.95
CA GLU A 3 -12.65 24.88 -2.21
C GLU A 3 -11.25 25.50 -2.39
N ALA A 4 -10.28 24.73 -2.91
CA ALA A 4 -8.93 25.22 -3.22
C ALA A 4 -8.87 25.90 -4.59
N LEU A 5 -9.85 25.64 -5.47
CA LEU A 5 -9.95 26.18 -6.83
C LEU A 5 -10.51 27.61 -6.85
N ARG A 6 -9.91 28.50 -6.06
CA ARG A 6 -10.40 29.88 -5.86
C ARG A 6 -10.03 30.82 -7.00
N SER A 7 -9.05 30.45 -7.84
CA SER A 7 -8.51 31.29 -8.92
C SER A 7 -8.51 30.55 -10.27
N ASP A 8 -8.48 31.28 -11.37
CA ASP A 8 -8.45 30.67 -12.71
C ASP A 8 -7.11 30.00 -13.06
N ALA A 9 -6.07 30.21 -12.25
CA ALA A 9 -4.73 29.64 -12.42
C ALA A 9 -4.30 28.77 -11.22
N THR A 10 -5.26 28.16 -10.51
CA THR A 10 -4.95 27.29 -9.35
C THR A 10 -4.10 26.09 -9.79
N TRP A 11 -3.02 25.82 -9.06
CA TRP A 11 -2.14 24.68 -9.27
C TRP A 11 -2.14 23.75 -8.06
N ILE A 12 -2.67 22.55 -8.25
CA ILE A 12 -2.67 21.47 -7.26
C ILE A 12 -1.73 20.36 -7.72
N LEU A 13 -0.92 19.83 -6.81
CA LEU A 13 -0.09 18.65 -7.02
C LEU A 13 -0.54 17.53 -6.08
N ILE A 14 -0.87 16.36 -6.64
CA ILE A 14 -1.14 15.15 -5.88
C ILE A 14 0.06 14.23 -6.05
N VAL A 15 0.65 13.82 -4.93
CA VAL A 15 1.80 12.91 -4.87
C VAL A 15 1.29 11.58 -4.35
N ALA A 16 1.54 10.51 -5.09
CA ALA A 16 1.20 9.15 -4.70
C ALA A 16 2.48 8.32 -4.51
N PRO A 17 2.50 7.28 -3.66
CA PRO A 17 3.71 6.52 -3.38
C PRO A 17 4.24 5.83 -4.64
N ARG A 18 3.36 5.24 -5.45
CA ARG A 18 3.72 4.49 -6.65
C ARG A 18 3.00 5.02 -7.90
N LYS A 19 3.57 4.70 -9.06
CA LYS A 19 2.98 5.04 -10.37
C LYS A 19 1.59 4.42 -10.56
N SER A 20 1.36 3.22 -10.03
CA SER A 20 0.04 2.56 -10.06
C SER A 20 -1.02 3.38 -9.32
N ASN A 21 -0.71 3.87 -8.12
CA ASN A 21 -1.62 4.72 -7.33
C ASN A 21 -1.90 6.03 -8.07
N ALA A 22 -0.88 6.67 -8.65
CA ALA A 22 -1.05 7.88 -9.45
C ALA A 22 -2.00 7.68 -10.65
N LEU A 23 -1.95 6.51 -11.30
CA LEU A 23 -2.84 6.18 -12.42
C LEU A 23 -4.28 5.89 -11.96
N GLU A 24 -4.45 5.26 -10.79
CA GLU A 24 -5.77 5.04 -10.17
C GLU A 24 -6.44 6.38 -9.84
N ILE A 25 -5.72 7.26 -9.14
CA ILE A 25 -6.19 8.62 -8.80
C ILE A 25 -6.53 9.42 -10.06
N LEU A 26 -5.72 9.32 -11.12
CA LEU A 26 -6.01 9.96 -12.40
C LEU A 26 -7.33 9.48 -12.97
N SER A 27 -7.54 8.16 -13.03
CA SER A 27 -8.75 7.56 -13.58
C SER A 27 -9.99 8.02 -12.80
N ASP A 28 -9.91 8.05 -11.48
CA ASP A 28 -11.01 8.45 -10.60
C ASP A 28 -11.35 9.93 -10.76
N LEU A 29 -10.33 10.80 -10.82
CA LEU A 29 -10.54 12.24 -10.97
C LEU A 29 -10.99 12.61 -12.38
N GLN A 30 -10.53 11.93 -13.43
CA GLN A 30 -10.97 12.17 -14.81
C GLN A 30 -12.46 11.89 -14.99
N GLY A 31 -13.02 10.92 -14.25
CA GLY A 31 -14.46 10.66 -14.25
C GLY A 31 -15.31 11.85 -13.77
N GLY A 32 -14.77 12.70 -12.89
CA GLY A 32 -15.45 13.89 -12.35
C GLY A 32 -15.00 15.24 -12.92
N ALA A 33 -13.83 15.31 -13.55
CA ALA A 33 -13.17 16.55 -13.95
C ALA A 33 -13.94 17.36 -15.01
N GLY A 34 -14.71 16.69 -15.89
CA GLY A 34 -15.49 17.33 -16.94
C GLY A 34 -16.52 18.35 -16.43
N PHE A 35 -16.97 18.21 -15.18
CA PHE A 35 -17.97 19.10 -14.57
C PHE A 35 -17.36 20.35 -13.90
N ALA A 36 -16.06 20.37 -13.64
CA ALA A 36 -15.41 21.42 -12.83
C ALA A 36 -14.52 22.40 -13.62
N ASN A 37 -14.38 22.23 -14.94
CA ASN A 37 -13.44 22.98 -15.78
C ASN A 37 -11.99 22.96 -15.23
N VAL A 38 -11.55 21.78 -14.78
CA VAL A 38 -10.21 21.54 -14.23
C VAL A 38 -9.49 20.56 -15.13
N ALA A 39 -8.28 20.93 -15.56
CA ALA A 39 -7.39 20.00 -16.25
C ALA A 39 -6.78 19.03 -15.24
N VAL A 40 -7.02 17.72 -15.41
CA VAL A 40 -6.38 16.68 -14.61
C VAL A 40 -5.37 15.95 -15.50
N GLU A 41 -4.09 16.05 -15.15
CA GLU A 41 -3.00 15.52 -15.95
C GLU A 41 -1.96 14.79 -15.10
N LEU A 42 -1.20 13.90 -15.74
CA LEU A 42 -0.02 13.31 -15.12
C LEU A 42 1.15 14.28 -15.19
N GLY A 43 1.88 14.37 -14.09
CA GLY A 43 3.19 14.98 -14.07
C GLY A 43 4.17 14.23 -14.96
N THR A 44 5.11 14.96 -15.50
CA THR A 44 6.27 14.52 -16.28
C THR A 44 7.44 15.38 -15.84
N THR A 45 8.67 14.96 -16.12
CA THR A 45 9.87 15.76 -15.85
C THR A 45 9.84 17.15 -16.52
N HIS A 46 9.07 17.30 -17.61
CA HIS A 46 8.93 18.56 -18.33
C HIS A 46 7.84 19.46 -17.73
N ASN A 47 6.64 18.95 -17.45
CA ASN A 47 5.53 19.79 -17.00
C ASN A 47 5.40 19.92 -15.46
N MET A 48 6.12 19.11 -14.65
CA MET A 48 5.91 18.98 -13.20
C MET A 48 5.74 20.34 -12.51
N PHE A 49 6.68 21.25 -12.76
CA PHE A 49 6.78 22.55 -12.11
C PHE A 49 6.52 23.74 -13.04
N HIS A 50 5.94 23.51 -14.22
CA HIS A 50 5.52 24.59 -15.11
C HIS A 50 4.22 25.20 -14.61
N ARG A 51 4.20 26.52 -14.36
CA ARG A 51 2.98 27.18 -13.89
C ARG A 51 1.84 26.98 -14.92
N PRO A 52 0.69 26.42 -14.52
CA PRO A 52 -0.41 26.20 -15.45
C PRO A 52 -1.09 27.52 -15.84
N GLN A 53 -1.69 27.54 -17.04
CA GLN A 53 -2.47 28.69 -17.54
C GLN A 53 -3.93 28.66 -17.08
N HIS A 54 -4.41 27.50 -16.68
CA HIS A 54 -5.77 27.24 -16.24
C HIS A 54 -5.74 26.44 -14.92
N ARG A 55 -6.91 26.19 -14.32
CA ARG A 55 -7.01 25.33 -13.14
C ARG A 55 -6.49 23.93 -13.48
N THR A 56 -5.44 23.51 -12.79
CA THR A 56 -4.77 22.24 -13.09
C THR A 56 -4.48 21.44 -11.83
N VAL A 57 -4.76 20.15 -11.92
CA VAL A 57 -4.42 19.13 -10.95
C VAL A 57 -3.41 18.21 -11.62
N ARG A 58 -2.17 18.24 -11.13
CA ARG A 58 -1.12 17.33 -11.58
C ARG A 58 -0.99 16.17 -10.61
N ILE A 59 -0.86 14.97 -11.13
CA ILE A 59 -0.68 13.76 -10.33
C ILE A 59 0.68 13.15 -10.67
N ALA A 60 1.48 12.86 -9.65
CA ALA A 60 2.83 12.32 -9.81
C ALA A 60 3.09 11.20 -8.81
N SER A 61 3.96 10.25 -9.19
CA SER A 61 4.53 9.34 -8.20
C SER A 61 5.68 10.02 -7.43
N ALA A 62 5.94 9.55 -6.22
CA ALA A 62 7.07 9.95 -5.39
C ALA A 62 8.41 9.92 -6.15
N ALA A 63 8.70 8.83 -6.86
CA ALA A 63 9.91 8.70 -7.67
C ALA A 63 10.03 9.78 -8.76
N LEU A 64 8.92 10.12 -9.42
CA LEU A 64 8.92 11.15 -10.46
C LEU A 64 9.05 12.56 -9.86
N LEU A 65 8.45 12.79 -8.70
CA LEU A 65 8.61 14.02 -7.94
C LEU A 65 10.08 14.25 -7.59
N LEU A 66 10.73 13.26 -6.97
CA LEU A 66 12.15 13.32 -6.59
C LEU A 66 13.03 13.54 -7.82
N GLN A 67 12.81 12.79 -8.91
CA GLN A 67 13.54 12.98 -10.17
C GLN A 67 13.40 14.41 -10.71
N SER A 68 12.20 14.98 -10.68
CA SER A 68 11.94 16.32 -11.19
C SER A 68 12.60 17.41 -10.32
N LEU A 69 12.61 17.24 -8.99
CA LEU A 69 13.29 18.14 -8.06
C LEU A 69 14.82 18.05 -8.20
N ASN A 70 15.34 16.85 -8.44
CA ASN A 70 16.76 16.65 -8.72
C ASN A 70 17.15 17.36 -10.03
N ALA A 71 16.36 17.24 -11.10
CA ALA A 71 16.66 17.96 -12.34
C ALA A 71 16.60 19.50 -12.18
N ARG A 72 15.70 20.00 -11.33
CA ARG A 72 15.46 21.44 -11.14
C ARG A 72 16.48 22.15 -10.25
N GLY A 73 17.00 21.45 -9.23
CA GLY A 73 17.84 22.06 -8.19
C GLY A 73 17.05 22.80 -7.10
N PRO A 74 17.73 23.38 -6.10
CA PRO A 74 17.15 23.92 -4.86
C PRO A 74 16.44 25.28 -5.01
N LYS A 75 16.05 25.67 -6.22
CA LYS A 75 15.48 27.01 -6.50
C LYS A 75 14.12 27.18 -5.78
N PRO A 76 13.75 28.38 -5.31
CA PRO A 76 12.41 28.62 -4.77
C PRO A 76 11.30 28.35 -5.80
N LEU A 77 10.24 27.66 -5.40
CA LEU A 77 9.06 27.38 -6.23
C LEU A 77 7.89 28.24 -5.77
N GLN A 78 7.23 28.92 -6.71
CA GLN A 78 6.12 29.83 -6.45
C GLN A 78 4.88 29.43 -7.24
N GLY A 79 3.71 29.75 -6.70
CA GLY A 79 2.42 29.57 -7.36
C GLY A 79 1.84 28.16 -7.29
N LEU A 80 2.46 27.25 -6.53
CA LEU A 80 1.86 25.98 -6.16
C LEU A 80 0.97 26.22 -4.94
N ASP A 81 -0.33 26.00 -5.07
CA ASP A 81 -1.31 26.38 -4.03
C ASP A 81 -1.52 25.25 -3.01
N LEU A 82 -1.57 24.01 -3.49
CA LEU A 82 -1.89 22.83 -2.68
C LEU A 82 -1.08 21.61 -3.13
N VAL A 83 -0.53 20.91 -2.14
CA VAL A 83 0.08 19.59 -2.29
C VAL A 83 -0.72 18.58 -1.47
N ILE A 84 -1.20 17.52 -2.10
CA ILE A 84 -1.84 16.38 -1.45
C ILE A 84 -0.87 15.21 -1.50
N CYS A 85 -0.45 14.73 -0.32
CA CYS A 85 0.38 13.54 -0.17
C CYS A 85 -0.53 12.36 0.16
N GLU A 86 -0.81 11.51 -0.82
CA GLU A 86 -1.63 10.30 -0.67
C GLU A 86 -0.83 9.14 -0.09
N ASN A 87 -1.49 8.28 0.70
CA ASN A 87 -0.94 7.04 1.27
C ASN A 87 0.42 7.23 1.96
N LEU A 88 0.54 8.19 2.88
CA LEU A 88 1.75 8.43 3.67
C LEU A 88 2.17 7.25 4.55
N ASP A 89 1.30 6.28 4.80
CA ASP A 89 1.66 4.99 5.43
C ASP A 89 2.63 4.15 4.57
N GLN A 90 2.80 4.49 3.29
CA GLN A 90 3.73 3.85 2.36
C GLN A 90 4.94 4.75 2.05
N LEU A 91 5.39 5.52 3.05
CA LEU A 91 6.52 6.44 2.91
C LEU A 91 7.82 5.67 2.66
N ASP A 92 8.29 5.66 1.41
CA ASP A 92 9.63 5.20 1.06
C ASP A 92 10.62 6.38 0.99
N ALA A 93 11.91 6.05 0.79
CA ALA A 93 12.97 7.04 0.71
C ALA A 93 12.75 8.08 -0.42
N SER A 94 12.20 7.64 -1.56
CA SER A 94 11.88 8.55 -2.67
C SER A 94 10.78 9.53 -2.28
N TYR A 95 9.76 9.05 -1.58
CA TYR A 95 8.60 9.84 -1.18
C TYR A 95 8.96 10.84 -0.09
N GLU A 96 9.65 10.39 0.95
CA GLU A 96 10.14 11.25 2.02
C GLU A 96 11.03 12.36 1.46
N LEU A 97 12.07 12.01 0.69
CA LEU A 97 13.01 12.98 0.16
C LEU A 97 12.33 13.93 -0.82
N GLY A 98 11.48 13.41 -1.71
CA GLY A 98 10.72 14.21 -2.68
C GLY A 98 9.83 15.27 -2.02
N VAL A 99 9.04 14.88 -1.00
CA VAL A 99 8.17 15.83 -0.28
C VAL A 99 9.00 16.81 0.55
N SER A 100 10.08 16.36 1.18
CA SER A 100 10.96 17.22 1.99
C SER A 100 11.63 18.30 1.12
N LEU A 101 12.14 17.93 -0.06
CA LEU A 101 12.73 18.86 -1.02
C LEU A 101 11.68 19.81 -1.63
N LEU A 102 10.44 19.33 -1.82
CA LEU A 102 9.34 20.18 -2.28
C LEU A 102 9.01 21.24 -1.21
N ARG A 103 8.86 20.82 0.06
CA ARG A 103 8.63 21.73 1.20
C ARG A 103 9.73 22.77 1.33
N HIS A 104 11.00 22.34 1.23
CA HIS A 104 12.13 23.26 1.20
C HIS A 104 12.05 24.25 0.03
N SER A 105 11.68 23.78 -1.17
CA SER A 105 11.56 24.64 -2.36
C SER A 105 10.41 25.64 -2.24
N THR A 106 9.33 25.29 -1.53
CA THR A 106 8.15 26.14 -1.35
C THR A 106 8.16 26.96 -0.06
N GLN A 107 9.22 26.91 0.76
CA GLN A 107 9.26 27.56 2.09
C GLN A 107 8.97 29.08 2.06
N TYR A 108 9.23 29.74 0.93
CA TYR A 108 8.98 31.17 0.72
C TYR A 108 7.67 31.48 -0.02
N SER A 109 6.82 30.48 -0.25
CA SER A 109 5.54 30.58 -0.97
C SER A 109 4.44 29.92 -0.16
N PRO A 110 3.27 30.56 0.04
CA PRO A 110 2.16 29.96 0.77
C PRO A 110 1.63 28.74 0.01
N THR A 111 2.07 27.55 0.42
CA THR A 111 1.70 26.27 -0.19
C THR A 111 1.09 25.40 0.89
N ARG A 112 -0.18 25.01 0.73
CA ARG A 112 -0.84 24.13 1.70
C ARG A 112 -0.42 22.69 1.45
N PHE A 113 -0.03 21.98 2.50
CA PHE A 113 0.19 20.53 2.45
C PHE A 113 -0.98 19.81 3.14
N VAL A 114 -1.45 18.72 2.53
CA VAL A 114 -2.47 17.82 3.09
C VAL A 114 -1.93 16.41 3.01
N GLY A 115 -1.71 15.77 4.15
CA GLY A 115 -1.28 14.38 4.23
C GLY A 115 -2.46 13.45 4.46
N ILE A 116 -2.54 12.38 3.67
CA ILE A 116 -3.56 11.33 3.80
C ILE A 116 -2.83 10.01 4.02
N SER A 117 -3.26 9.24 5.03
CA SER A 117 -2.64 7.98 5.44
C SER A 117 -3.70 7.02 5.91
N ASN A 118 -3.42 5.71 5.83
CA ASN A 118 -4.09 4.74 6.70
C ASN A 118 -3.76 5.03 8.17
N SER A 119 -4.56 4.49 9.09
CA SER A 119 -4.35 4.62 10.54
C SER A 119 -2.94 4.23 10.95
N LEU A 120 -2.21 5.18 11.53
CA LEU A 120 -0.90 4.96 12.13
C LEU A 120 -1.04 4.79 13.64
N ASN A 121 -0.13 4.04 14.26
CA ASN A 121 -0.10 3.92 15.72
C ASN A 121 0.24 5.25 16.41
N ASP A 122 1.13 6.04 15.79
CA ASP A 122 1.47 7.40 16.17
C ASP A 122 1.75 8.22 14.91
N ALA A 123 0.88 9.20 14.64
CA ALA A 123 1.03 10.13 13.53
C ALA A 123 1.63 11.48 13.97
N THR A 124 2.06 11.63 15.22
CA THR A 124 2.55 12.90 15.79
C THR A 124 3.79 13.39 15.05
N ASP A 125 4.78 12.50 14.82
CA ASP A 125 5.99 12.86 14.09
C ASP A 125 5.71 13.17 12.61
N LEU A 126 4.73 12.50 12.01
CA LEU A 126 4.32 12.76 10.63
C LEU A 126 3.65 14.14 10.52
N ALA A 127 2.79 14.47 11.48
CA ALA A 127 2.15 15.77 11.60
C ALA A 127 3.18 16.88 11.83
N ALA A 128 4.15 16.66 12.74
CA ALA A 128 5.25 17.59 13.01
C ALA A 128 6.15 17.78 11.79
N TRP A 129 6.43 16.70 11.03
CA TRP A 129 7.17 16.79 9.78
C TRP A 129 6.45 17.69 8.77
N LEU A 130 5.14 17.54 8.58
CA LEU A 130 4.37 18.34 7.62
C LEU A 130 3.96 19.74 8.16
N ASP A 131 4.28 20.07 9.41
CA ASP A 131 3.87 21.31 10.09
C ASP A 131 2.34 21.45 10.19
N VAL A 132 1.68 20.36 10.59
CA VAL A 132 0.22 20.30 10.74
C VAL A 132 -0.18 20.92 12.08
N ASP A 133 -1.10 21.88 12.04
CA ASP A 133 -1.68 22.46 13.24
C ASP A 133 -2.56 21.47 14.00
N GLN A 134 -2.70 21.66 15.32
CA GLN A 134 -3.44 20.74 16.18
C GLN A 134 -4.94 20.60 15.81
N PHE A 135 -5.56 21.63 15.22
CA PHE A 135 -6.97 21.58 14.83
C PHE A 135 -7.19 20.87 13.49
N SER A 136 -6.17 20.84 12.62
CA SER A 136 -6.15 20.09 11.36
C SER A 136 -5.60 18.67 11.50
N TYR A 137 -5.08 18.31 12.68
CA TYR A 137 -4.58 16.96 12.98
C TYR A 137 -5.74 16.01 13.30
N HIS A 138 -6.00 15.08 12.38
CA HIS A 138 -7.01 14.04 12.54
C HIS A 138 -6.34 12.66 12.46
N SER A 139 -6.34 11.93 13.57
CA SER A 139 -5.85 10.56 13.66
C SER A 139 -6.96 9.64 14.15
N PHE A 140 -7.24 8.60 13.37
CA PHE A 140 -8.31 7.64 13.60
C PHE A 140 -7.71 6.26 13.83
N ARG A 141 -8.24 5.52 14.80
CA ARG A 141 -7.85 4.13 15.02
C ARG A 141 -8.40 3.24 13.89
N PRO A 142 -7.78 2.09 13.62
CA PRO A 142 -8.35 1.10 12.71
C PRO A 142 -9.80 0.70 13.02
N THR A 143 -10.26 0.86 14.26
CA THR A 143 -11.66 0.60 14.68
C THR A 143 -12.64 1.70 14.30
N ASP A 144 -12.17 2.91 13.99
CA ASP A 144 -12.98 4.09 13.70
C ASP A 144 -13.44 4.08 12.23
N ARG A 145 -14.16 3.01 11.85
CA ARG A 145 -14.64 2.79 10.48
C ARG A 145 -16.12 3.17 10.37
N GLY A 146 -16.50 3.64 9.18
CA GLY A 146 -17.91 3.86 8.85
C GLY A 146 -18.75 2.58 8.82
N GLN A 147 -18.11 1.42 8.68
CA GLN A 147 -18.74 0.10 8.76
C GLN A 147 -17.98 -0.80 9.73
N SER A 148 -18.74 -1.56 10.53
CA SER A 148 -18.19 -2.52 11.49
C SER A 148 -17.44 -3.65 10.78
N LEU A 149 -16.34 -4.09 11.38
CA LEU A 149 -15.49 -5.16 10.88
C LEU A 149 -15.10 -6.08 12.04
N MET A 150 -15.39 -7.37 11.90
CA MET A 150 -14.88 -8.41 12.80
C MET A 150 -13.57 -8.96 12.25
N THR A 151 -12.51 -8.94 13.07
CA THR A 151 -11.21 -9.52 12.72
C THR A 151 -10.95 -10.76 13.57
N MET A 152 -10.64 -11.88 12.93
CA MET A 152 -10.31 -13.14 13.58
C MET A 152 -8.96 -13.66 13.06
N THR A 153 -8.03 -13.91 13.97
CA THR A 153 -6.71 -14.46 13.63
C THR A 153 -6.66 -15.93 14.02
N GLN A 154 -6.29 -16.79 13.09
CA GLN A 154 -6.03 -18.21 13.33
C GLN A 154 -4.57 -18.53 13.04
N THR A 155 -3.91 -19.16 14.00
CA THR A 155 -2.49 -19.48 13.91
C THR A 155 -2.26 -20.93 13.49
N PHE A 156 -1.19 -21.14 12.73
CA PHE A 156 -0.73 -22.45 12.29
C PHE A 156 0.74 -22.61 12.66
N THR A 157 1.16 -23.84 12.96
CA THR A 157 2.57 -24.19 13.26
C THR A 157 3.24 -24.94 12.10
N VAL A 158 2.49 -25.20 11.03
CA VAL A 158 3.00 -25.89 9.84
C VAL A 158 3.82 -24.88 9.02
N PRO A 159 5.09 -25.18 8.70
CA PRO A 159 5.91 -24.29 7.87
C PRO A 159 5.30 -24.04 6.50
N GLN A 160 5.64 -22.89 5.90
CA GLN A 160 5.19 -22.48 4.57
C GLN A 160 5.43 -23.58 3.53
N SER A 161 4.35 -24.28 3.15
CA SER A 161 4.40 -25.46 2.28
C SER A 161 3.02 -25.77 1.71
N ALA A 162 2.93 -26.66 0.72
CA ALA A 162 1.64 -27.13 0.22
C ALA A 162 0.77 -27.79 1.30
N ALA A 163 1.38 -28.40 2.32
CA ALA A 163 0.68 -29.01 3.45
C ALA A 163 -0.04 -27.96 4.31
N LEU A 164 0.58 -26.79 4.51
CA LEU A 164 -0.04 -25.68 5.26
C LEU A 164 -1.37 -25.26 4.63
N PHE A 165 -1.41 -25.05 3.31
CA PHE A 165 -2.63 -24.62 2.60
C PHE A 165 -3.75 -25.67 2.66
N LYS A 166 -3.41 -26.97 2.61
CA LYS A 166 -4.39 -28.05 2.80
C LYS A 166 -5.03 -28.05 4.19
N VAL A 167 -4.22 -27.74 5.22
CA VAL A 167 -4.71 -27.60 6.61
C VAL A 167 -5.58 -26.36 6.75
N MET A 168 -5.17 -25.23 6.15
CA MET A 168 -5.95 -23.97 6.13
C MET A 168 -7.26 -24.07 5.34
N ALA A 169 -7.38 -24.98 4.37
CA ALA A 169 -8.57 -25.08 3.52
C ALA A 169 -9.85 -25.40 4.31
N LYS A 170 -9.76 -26.20 5.39
CA LYS A 170 -10.94 -26.51 6.23
C LYS A 170 -11.48 -25.27 6.95
N PRO A 171 -10.72 -24.55 7.79
CA PRO A 171 -11.22 -23.35 8.44
C PRO A 171 -11.59 -22.25 7.44
N ALA A 172 -10.91 -22.13 6.30
CA ALA A 172 -11.31 -21.21 5.22
C ALA A 172 -12.71 -21.56 4.68
N HIS A 173 -12.96 -22.83 4.38
CA HIS A 173 -14.26 -23.28 3.88
C HIS A 173 -15.39 -22.98 4.87
N MET A 174 -15.19 -23.28 6.15
CA MET A 174 -16.19 -23.06 7.21
C MET A 174 -16.65 -21.61 7.30
N VAL A 175 -15.74 -20.64 7.14
CA VAL A 175 -16.09 -19.21 7.19
C VAL A 175 -16.76 -18.74 5.90
N ILE A 176 -16.35 -19.28 4.74
CA ILE A 176 -16.93 -18.94 3.43
C ILE A 176 -18.39 -19.39 3.34
N GLN A 177 -18.72 -20.61 3.82
CA GLN A 177 -20.06 -21.17 3.74
C GLN A 177 -21.15 -20.27 4.35
N GLY A 178 -20.81 -19.50 5.40
CA GLY A 178 -21.74 -18.59 6.08
C GLY A 178 -21.96 -17.22 5.42
N SER A 179 -21.36 -16.93 4.27
CA SER A 179 -21.30 -15.57 3.69
C SER A 179 -21.74 -15.52 2.23
N SER A 180 -22.35 -14.42 1.75
CA SER A 180 -22.82 -14.35 0.35
C SER A 180 -21.69 -14.18 -0.66
N SER A 181 -20.56 -13.62 -0.23
CA SER A 181 -19.39 -13.35 -1.06
C SER A 181 -18.11 -13.48 -0.25
N ALA A 182 -17.08 -14.05 -0.87
CA ALA A 182 -15.78 -14.25 -0.26
C ALA A 182 -14.61 -13.90 -1.19
N ILE A 183 -13.58 -13.27 -0.62
CA ILE A 183 -12.26 -13.11 -1.25
C ILE A 183 -11.24 -13.92 -0.46
N VAL A 184 -10.46 -14.74 -1.15
CA VAL A 184 -9.39 -15.53 -0.54
C VAL A 184 -8.05 -15.09 -1.10
N PHE A 185 -7.23 -14.42 -0.29
CA PHE A 185 -5.87 -14.04 -0.65
C PHE A 185 -4.90 -15.20 -0.43
N VAL A 186 -4.06 -15.47 -1.42
CA VAL A 186 -3.02 -16.51 -1.39
C VAL A 186 -1.65 -15.93 -1.78
N PRO A 187 -0.52 -16.50 -1.31
CA PRO A 187 0.80 -15.88 -1.49
C PRO A 187 1.27 -15.71 -2.92
N SER A 188 0.80 -16.54 -3.85
CA SER A 188 1.29 -16.53 -5.23
C SER A 188 0.21 -16.92 -6.22
N ARG A 189 0.42 -16.51 -7.48
CA ARG A 189 -0.42 -16.91 -8.63
C ARG A 189 -0.50 -18.43 -8.75
N GLY A 190 0.61 -19.13 -8.53
CA GLY A 190 0.68 -20.59 -8.62
C GLY A 190 -0.13 -21.33 -7.54
N GLN A 191 -0.39 -20.70 -6.39
CA GLN A 191 -1.18 -21.29 -5.31
C GLN A 191 -2.70 -21.11 -5.48
N THR A 192 -3.13 -20.22 -6.37
CA THR A 192 -4.55 -19.95 -6.58
C THR A 192 -5.34 -21.22 -6.97
N TYR A 193 -4.86 -21.97 -7.95
CA TYR A 193 -5.50 -23.21 -8.42
C TYR A 193 -5.49 -24.34 -7.39
N PRO A 194 -4.36 -24.70 -6.74
CA PRO A 194 -4.37 -25.70 -5.66
C PRO A 194 -5.34 -25.36 -4.52
N VAL A 195 -5.35 -24.11 -4.05
CA VAL A 195 -6.25 -23.68 -2.97
C VAL A 195 -7.71 -23.75 -3.42
N ALA A 196 -8.03 -23.32 -4.65
CA ALA A 196 -9.38 -23.44 -5.19
C ALA A 196 -9.85 -24.91 -5.22
N ARG A 197 -8.98 -25.84 -5.63
CA ARG A 197 -9.29 -27.29 -5.62
C ARG A 197 -9.50 -27.82 -4.21
N ASP A 198 -8.66 -27.43 -3.26
CA ASP A 198 -8.79 -27.85 -1.86
C ASP A 198 -10.12 -27.33 -1.27
N LEU A 199 -10.49 -26.07 -1.54
CA LEU A 199 -11.76 -25.47 -1.11
C LEU A 199 -12.98 -26.15 -1.74
N LEU A 200 -12.94 -26.48 -3.04
CA LEU A 200 -14.01 -27.22 -3.70
C LEU A 200 -14.11 -28.65 -3.18
N THR A 201 -12.99 -29.29 -2.88
CA THR A 201 -12.97 -30.63 -2.27
C THR A 201 -13.61 -30.59 -0.88
N ARG A 202 -13.36 -29.55 -0.07
CA ARG A 202 -14.04 -29.38 1.23
C ARG A 202 -15.54 -29.21 1.07
N CYS A 203 -15.96 -28.35 0.15
CA CYS A 203 -17.38 -28.14 -0.16
C CYS A 203 -18.07 -29.44 -0.59
N ALA A 204 -17.47 -30.21 -1.50
CA ALA A 204 -18.04 -31.48 -1.95
C ALA A 204 -18.16 -32.53 -0.81
N LEU A 205 -17.21 -32.55 0.13
CA LEU A 205 -17.23 -33.46 1.27
C LEU A 205 -18.27 -33.09 2.33
N GLU A 206 -18.54 -31.80 2.54
CA GLU A 206 -19.48 -31.31 3.55
C GLU A 206 -20.91 -31.19 3.03
N ASP A 207 -21.10 -30.60 1.84
CA ASP A 207 -22.42 -30.35 1.24
C ASP A 207 -22.97 -31.54 0.44
N GLN A 208 -22.16 -32.58 0.22
CA GLN A 208 -22.49 -33.74 -0.64
C GLN A 208 -23.00 -33.31 -2.03
N SER A 209 -22.53 -32.16 -2.51
CA SER A 209 -22.99 -31.51 -3.74
C SER A 209 -21.81 -31.20 -4.63
N GLU A 210 -21.96 -31.49 -5.93
CA GLU A 210 -20.96 -31.17 -6.94
C GLU A 210 -21.05 -29.72 -7.44
N ARG A 211 -22.06 -28.95 -6.99
CA ARG A 211 -22.30 -27.57 -7.41
C ARG A 211 -21.30 -26.55 -6.86
N GLY A 212 -20.48 -26.94 -5.87
CA GLY A 212 -19.52 -26.04 -5.23
C GLY A 212 -20.20 -24.87 -4.54
N TYR A 213 -19.70 -23.65 -4.75
CA TYR A 213 -20.17 -22.42 -4.12
C TYR A 213 -21.22 -21.65 -4.92
N LEU A 214 -21.79 -22.25 -5.97
CA LEU A 214 -22.91 -21.63 -6.68
C LEU A 214 -24.09 -21.44 -5.73
N ASP A 215 -24.83 -20.34 -5.92
CA ASP A 215 -26.12 -20.18 -5.26
C ASP A 215 -27.05 -21.35 -5.64
N SER A 216 -27.85 -21.79 -4.67
CA SER A 216 -28.93 -22.76 -4.87
C SER A 216 -29.90 -22.35 -5.98
N GLU A 217 -30.12 -21.04 -6.17
CA GLU A 217 -31.01 -20.47 -7.19
C GLU A 217 -30.32 -20.26 -8.55
N ALA A 218 -29.02 -20.54 -8.66
CA ALA A 218 -28.28 -20.34 -9.92
C ALA A 218 -28.80 -21.27 -11.03
N ILE A 219 -29.21 -20.66 -12.16
CA ILE A 219 -29.70 -21.37 -13.34
C ILE A 219 -28.51 -21.94 -14.13
N ALA A 220 -28.45 -23.26 -14.27
CA ALA A 220 -27.32 -23.95 -14.91
C ALA A 220 -27.06 -23.47 -16.35
N GLU A 221 -28.11 -23.22 -17.13
CA GLU A 221 -28.01 -22.73 -18.51
C GLU A 221 -27.41 -21.32 -18.57
N ALA A 222 -27.72 -20.46 -17.59
CA ALA A 222 -27.15 -19.12 -17.51
C ALA A 222 -25.64 -19.22 -17.25
N VAL A 223 -25.22 -20.05 -16.29
CA VAL A 223 -23.80 -20.30 -16.00
C VAL A 223 -23.08 -20.81 -17.26
N GLU A 224 -23.62 -21.82 -17.95
CA GLU A 224 -22.99 -22.39 -19.15
C GLU A 224 -22.82 -21.36 -20.27
N TYR A 225 -23.79 -20.46 -20.46
CA TYR A 225 -23.68 -19.36 -21.44
C TYR A 225 -22.46 -18.46 -21.18
N HIS A 226 -22.13 -18.20 -19.91
CA HIS A 226 -20.93 -17.44 -19.56
C HIS A 226 -19.65 -18.27 -19.72
N LEU A 227 -19.69 -19.58 -19.43
CA LEU A 227 -18.52 -20.46 -19.58
C LEU A 227 -18.01 -20.53 -21.03
N VAL A 228 -18.89 -20.42 -22.03
CA VAL A 228 -18.49 -20.39 -23.44
C VAL A 228 -17.59 -19.18 -23.75
N LYS A 229 -17.83 -18.03 -23.08
CA LYS A 229 -17.11 -16.77 -23.28
C LYS A 229 -15.69 -16.78 -22.71
N LEU A 230 -15.37 -17.68 -21.78
CA LEU A 230 -14.02 -17.84 -21.24
C LEU A 230 -13.04 -18.23 -22.34
N GLN A 231 -11.93 -17.49 -22.47
CA GLN A 231 -10.87 -17.83 -23.39
C GLN A 231 -10.02 -18.99 -22.87
N ASP A 232 -9.66 -18.96 -21.59
CA ASP A 232 -8.97 -20.07 -20.93
C ASP A 232 -9.99 -21.13 -20.46
N LYS A 233 -9.97 -22.29 -21.12
CA LYS A 233 -10.88 -23.39 -20.81
C LYS A 233 -10.54 -24.11 -19.51
N SER A 234 -9.33 -23.94 -18.96
CA SER A 234 -8.95 -24.49 -17.66
C SER A 234 -9.72 -23.84 -16.49
N LEU A 235 -10.25 -22.64 -16.69
CA LEU A 235 -11.06 -21.92 -15.70
C LEU A 235 -12.49 -22.46 -15.58
N LYS A 236 -12.99 -23.16 -16.61
CA LYS A 236 -14.39 -23.57 -16.69
C LYS A 236 -14.84 -24.37 -15.46
N ASP A 237 -14.04 -25.33 -15.03
CA ASP A 237 -14.37 -26.24 -13.92
C ASP A 237 -14.53 -25.52 -12.57
N PHE A 238 -13.87 -24.38 -12.41
CA PHE A 238 -13.94 -23.55 -11.21
C PHE A 238 -15.11 -22.58 -11.27
N VAL A 239 -15.28 -21.90 -12.41
CA VAL A 239 -16.36 -20.93 -12.61
C VAL A 239 -17.72 -21.61 -12.57
N SER A 240 -17.84 -22.81 -13.12
CA SER A 240 -19.05 -23.63 -13.04
C SER A 240 -19.41 -24.06 -11.61
N LYS A 241 -18.51 -23.84 -10.65
CA LYS A 241 -18.67 -24.13 -9.22
C LYS A 241 -18.62 -22.86 -8.37
N GLY A 242 -18.80 -21.69 -8.97
CA GLY A 242 -18.85 -20.39 -8.29
C GLY A 242 -17.49 -19.87 -7.80
N VAL A 243 -16.37 -20.36 -8.35
CA VAL A 243 -15.01 -19.94 -7.98
C VAL A 243 -14.33 -19.20 -9.13
N GLY A 244 -13.86 -17.99 -8.84
CA GLY A 244 -13.12 -17.13 -9.78
C GLY A 244 -11.68 -16.89 -9.35
N PHE A 245 -10.91 -16.28 -10.26
CA PHE A 245 -9.49 -15.97 -10.04
C PHE A 245 -9.16 -14.54 -10.45
N PHE A 246 -8.35 -13.86 -9.63
CA PHE A 246 -7.88 -12.52 -9.93
C PHE A 246 -6.38 -12.36 -9.67
N HIS A 247 -5.62 -12.31 -10.76
CA HIS A 247 -4.19 -11.96 -10.80
C HIS A 247 -3.77 -11.63 -12.23
N ASP A 248 -2.57 -11.06 -12.43
CA ASP A 248 -2.12 -10.63 -13.78
C ASP A 248 -1.82 -11.78 -14.75
N GLY A 249 -1.78 -13.01 -14.26
CA GLY A 249 -1.64 -14.21 -15.08
C GLY A 249 -2.94 -14.62 -15.78
N ILE A 250 -4.09 -14.14 -15.32
CA ILE A 250 -5.38 -14.33 -15.99
C ILE A 250 -5.50 -13.30 -17.10
N LYS A 251 -5.92 -13.76 -18.29
CA LYS A 251 -6.14 -12.89 -19.46
C LYS A 251 -7.10 -11.77 -19.12
N ARG A 252 -6.85 -10.55 -19.63
CA ARG A 252 -7.63 -9.36 -19.30
C ARG A 252 -9.14 -9.53 -19.55
N GLN A 253 -9.52 -10.20 -20.64
CA GLN A 253 -10.93 -10.47 -20.97
C GLN A 253 -11.57 -11.42 -19.95
N ASP A 254 -10.91 -12.54 -19.64
CA ASP A 254 -11.38 -13.49 -18.62
C ASP A 254 -11.46 -12.83 -17.24
N ARG A 255 -10.47 -12.01 -16.87
CA ARG A 255 -10.49 -11.26 -15.60
C ARG A 255 -11.66 -10.28 -15.53
N SER A 256 -12.01 -9.63 -16.64
CA SER A 256 -13.17 -8.72 -16.69
C SER A 256 -14.48 -9.49 -16.57
N LEU A 257 -14.58 -10.65 -17.23
CA LEU A 257 -15.73 -11.55 -17.11
C LEU A 257 -15.87 -12.09 -15.68
N MET A 258 -14.79 -12.49 -15.02
CA MET A 258 -14.81 -12.94 -13.62
C MET A 258 -15.34 -11.86 -12.67
N LEU A 259 -14.94 -10.59 -12.88
CA LEU A 259 -15.45 -9.47 -12.09
C LEU A 259 -16.95 -9.24 -12.34
N GLN A 260 -17.40 -9.37 -13.60
CA GLN A 260 -18.82 -9.28 -13.94
C GLN A 260 -19.62 -10.39 -13.26
N LEU A 261 -19.18 -11.64 -13.38
CA LEU A 261 -19.84 -12.79 -12.76
C LEU A 261 -19.86 -12.71 -11.23
N TYR A 262 -18.84 -12.09 -10.63
CA TYR A 262 -18.82 -11.81 -9.20
C TYR A 262 -19.86 -10.76 -8.81
N ALA A 263 -19.99 -9.68 -9.60
CA ALA A 263 -21.02 -8.65 -9.38
C ALA A 263 -22.45 -9.19 -9.57
N GLU A 264 -22.62 -10.17 -10.47
CA GLU A 264 -23.90 -10.87 -10.70
C GLU A 264 -24.20 -11.96 -9.64
N GLY A 265 -23.27 -12.21 -8.70
CA GLY A 265 -23.43 -13.24 -7.65
C GLY A 265 -23.21 -14.68 -8.12
N ILE A 266 -22.86 -14.90 -9.38
CA ILE A 266 -22.56 -16.24 -9.93
C ILE A 266 -21.23 -16.75 -9.35
N ILE A 267 -20.21 -15.89 -9.32
CA ILE A 267 -18.96 -16.19 -8.61
C ILE A 267 -19.09 -15.66 -7.20
N ARG A 268 -19.17 -16.58 -6.24
CA ARG A 268 -19.22 -16.27 -4.82
C ARG A 268 -17.84 -16.20 -4.19
N VAL A 269 -16.88 -16.99 -4.68
CA VAL A 269 -15.52 -17.06 -4.10
C VAL A 269 -14.50 -16.58 -5.11
N MET A 270 -13.82 -15.48 -4.82
CA MET A 270 -12.72 -14.97 -5.64
C MET A 270 -11.37 -15.31 -5.01
N ILE A 271 -10.55 -16.12 -5.68
CA ILE A 271 -9.18 -16.42 -5.25
C ILE A 271 -8.22 -15.39 -5.84
N VAL A 272 -7.48 -14.68 -4.98
CA VAL A 272 -6.69 -13.52 -5.36
C VAL A 272 -5.23 -13.73 -4.94
N SER A 273 -4.27 -13.50 -5.85
CA SER A 273 -2.85 -13.53 -5.46
C SER A 273 -2.49 -12.30 -4.62
N ARG A 274 -1.56 -12.42 -3.67
CA ARG A 274 -1.09 -11.32 -2.82
C ARG A 274 -0.86 -10.00 -3.55
N GLU A 275 -0.06 -10.00 -4.61
CA GLU A 275 0.27 -8.80 -5.42
C GLU A 275 -0.98 -8.07 -5.96
N ALA A 276 -2.07 -8.80 -6.17
CA ALA A 276 -3.29 -8.25 -6.72
C ALA A 276 -4.15 -7.49 -5.69
N CYS A 277 -3.82 -7.52 -4.39
CA CYS A 277 -4.54 -6.76 -3.36
C CYS A 277 -4.53 -5.24 -3.62
N TRP A 278 -3.47 -4.75 -4.28
CA TRP A 278 -3.29 -3.34 -4.62
C TRP A 278 -4.32 -2.85 -5.62
N PHE A 279 -4.64 -3.66 -6.64
CA PHE A 279 -5.49 -3.27 -7.77
C PHE A 279 -6.80 -4.07 -7.88
N LEU A 280 -7.17 -4.85 -6.86
CA LEU A 280 -8.45 -5.56 -6.78
C LEU A 280 -9.61 -4.54 -6.67
N PRO A 281 -10.59 -4.53 -7.59
CA PRO A 281 -11.66 -3.52 -7.57
C PRO A 281 -12.91 -3.94 -6.78
N ILE A 282 -12.93 -5.12 -6.18
CA ILE A 282 -14.11 -5.69 -5.50
C ILE A 282 -13.98 -5.67 -3.97
N ARG A 283 -15.11 -5.93 -3.31
CA ARG A 283 -15.28 -6.13 -1.86
C ARG A 283 -16.07 -7.42 -1.63
N ALA A 284 -15.97 -7.98 -0.43
CA ALA A 284 -16.67 -9.20 -0.03
C ALA A 284 -17.14 -9.14 1.43
N ASP A 285 -18.18 -9.89 1.75
CA ASP A 285 -18.63 -10.05 3.15
C ASP A 285 -17.52 -10.68 4.00
N VAL A 286 -16.87 -11.71 3.46
CA VAL A 286 -15.76 -12.42 4.10
C VAL A 286 -14.48 -12.24 3.29
N VAL A 287 -13.40 -11.90 3.96
CA VAL A 287 -12.04 -11.94 3.40
C VAL A 287 -11.19 -12.89 4.22
N VAL A 288 -10.58 -13.87 3.55
CA VAL A 288 -9.64 -14.82 4.15
C VAL A 288 -8.25 -14.57 3.58
N VAL A 289 -7.26 -14.34 4.43
CA VAL A 289 -5.85 -14.32 4.03
C VAL A 289 -5.23 -15.66 4.43
N MET A 290 -5.05 -16.54 3.44
CA MET A 290 -4.49 -17.88 3.65
C MET A 290 -2.96 -17.82 3.59
N GLY A 291 -2.33 -17.67 4.76
CA GLY A 291 -0.88 -17.55 4.89
C GLY A 291 -0.42 -16.11 4.69
N THR A 292 0.57 -15.72 5.50
CA THR A 292 1.18 -14.37 5.51
C THR A 292 2.66 -14.40 5.13
N GLN A 293 3.08 -15.48 4.46
CA GLN A 293 4.44 -15.69 4.03
C GLN A 293 4.46 -16.07 2.55
N TYR A 294 5.52 -15.72 1.84
CA TYR A 294 5.74 -16.07 0.44
C TYR A 294 7.21 -16.37 0.20
N ILE A 295 7.48 -17.15 -0.85
CA ILE A 295 8.85 -17.41 -1.30
C ILE A 295 9.18 -16.36 -2.35
N GLN A 296 10.13 -15.49 -2.05
CA GLN A 296 10.68 -14.58 -3.04
C GLN A 296 11.54 -15.40 -4.02
N PRO A 297 11.25 -15.38 -5.33
CA PRO A 297 12.06 -16.10 -6.30
C PRO A 297 13.47 -15.53 -6.30
N ALA A 298 14.46 -16.41 -6.45
CA ALA A 298 15.85 -16.01 -6.59
C ALA A 298 16.02 -15.09 -7.80
N THR A 299 16.85 -14.07 -7.63
CA THR A 299 17.36 -13.27 -8.76
C THR A 299 18.82 -13.65 -8.98
N GLU A 300 19.46 -13.16 -10.05
CA GLU A 300 20.88 -13.42 -10.32
C GLU A 300 21.81 -13.06 -9.13
N ARG A 301 21.32 -12.23 -8.19
CA ARG A 301 22.10 -11.70 -7.06
C ARG A 301 21.61 -12.15 -5.68
N GLU A 302 20.47 -12.85 -5.59
CA GLU A 302 19.84 -13.18 -4.32
C GLU A 302 19.26 -14.60 -4.33
N GLU A 303 19.54 -15.37 -3.27
CA GLU A 303 18.96 -16.70 -3.05
C GLU A 303 17.45 -16.63 -2.79
N GLN A 304 16.75 -17.77 -2.97
CA GLN A 304 15.35 -17.87 -2.59
C GLN A 304 15.20 -17.66 -1.09
N ARG A 305 14.34 -16.73 -0.68
CA ARG A 305 14.12 -16.41 0.72
C ARG A 305 12.63 -16.42 1.05
N LEU A 306 12.31 -16.95 2.22
CA LEU A 306 11.01 -16.82 2.82
C LEU A 306 10.86 -15.39 3.33
N ARG A 307 9.75 -14.74 2.99
CA ARG A 307 9.43 -13.39 3.46
C ARG A 307 8.00 -13.34 3.98
N GLU A 308 7.79 -12.50 4.97
CA GLU A 308 6.45 -12.16 5.45
C GLU A 308 5.82 -11.11 4.54
N TYR A 309 4.49 -11.03 4.54
CA TYR A 309 3.78 -9.95 3.87
C TYR A 309 4.03 -8.64 4.59
N ASP A 310 4.05 -7.55 3.83
CA ASP A 310 4.13 -6.22 4.44
C ASP A 310 2.82 -5.93 5.20
N LEU A 311 2.91 -5.21 6.32
CA LEU A 311 1.74 -4.89 7.14
C LEU A 311 0.68 -4.10 6.33
N THR A 312 1.13 -3.24 5.42
CA THR A 312 0.27 -2.48 4.50
C THR A 312 -0.50 -3.38 3.54
N GLU A 313 0.08 -4.51 3.10
CA GLU A 313 -0.63 -5.51 2.29
C GLU A 313 -1.80 -6.12 3.09
N ILE A 314 -1.57 -6.48 4.35
CA ILE A 314 -2.60 -7.04 5.22
C ILE A 314 -3.72 -6.02 5.48
N VAL A 315 -3.40 -4.77 5.78
CA VAL A 315 -4.40 -3.69 5.94
C VAL A 315 -5.19 -3.49 4.65
N ARG A 316 -4.53 -3.52 3.48
CA ARG A 316 -5.20 -3.43 2.17
C ARG A 316 -6.14 -4.60 1.93
N MET A 317 -5.75 -5.82 2.30
CA MET A 317 -6.63 -7.00 2.22
C MET A 317 -7.82 -6.90 3.19
N GLN A 318 -7.58 -6.46 4.43
CA GLN A 318 -8.62 -6.23 5.43
C GLN A 318 -9.65 -5.20 4.96
N SER A 319 -9.22 -4.14 4.28
CA SER A 319 -10.11 -3.13 3.69
C SER A 319 -11.10 -3.68 2.65
N ARG A 320 -10.92 -4.94 2.22
CA ARG A 320 -11.83 -5.60 1.28
C ARG A 320 -13.03 -6.27 1.94
N ALA A 321 -12.99 -6.46 3.27
CA ALA A 321 -14.07 -7.04 4.06
C ALA A 321 -15.11 -5.97 4.36
N VAL A 322 -16.16 -5.93 3.54
CA VAL A 322 -17.24 -4.95 3.58
C VAL A 322 -18.52 -5.68 3.17
N THR A 323 -19.60 -5.50 3.93
CA THR A 323 -20.90 -6.11 3.65
C THR A 323 -21.97 -5.04 3.47
N HIS A 324 -23.08 -5.32 2.80
CA HIS A 324 -24.21 -4.37 2.75
C HIS A 324 -25.03 -4.37 4.05
N SER A 325 -24.98 -5.45 4.83
CA SER A 325 -25.78 -5.64 6.04
C SER A 325 -24.93 -6.25 7.16
N GLY A 326 -24.65 -5.47 8.20
CA GLY A 326 -23.91 -5.93 9.38
C GLY A 326 -22.41 -5.64 9.33
N ALA A 327 -21.63 -6.50 9.99
CA ALA A 327 -20.18 -6.37 10.06
C ALA A 327 -19.50 -7.24 9.00
N GLY A 328 -18.54 -6.67 8.27
CA GLY A 328 -17.64 -7.45 7.43
C GLY A 328 -16.80 -8.41 8.29
N GLN A 329 -16.30 -9.49 7.71
CA GLN A 329 -15.50 -10.48 8.41
C GLN A 329 -14.14 -10.63 7.75
N PHE A 330 -13.07 -10.43 8.53
CA PHE A 330 -11.70 -10.60 8.09
C PHE A 330 -11.03 -11.72 8.88
N HIS A 331 -10.62 -12.77 8.19
CA HIS A 331 -9.95 -13.94 8.75
C HIS A 331 -8.49 -13.97 8.30
N LEU A 332 -7.57 -13.83 9.25
CA LEU A 332 -6.13 -13.85 9.00
C LEU A 332 -5.54 -15.18 9.45
N PHE A 333 -5.01 -15.95 8.50
CA PHE A 333 -4.32 -17.21 8.79
C PHE A 333 -2.81 -17.00 8.71
N CYS A 334 -2.13 -17.02 9.84
CA CYS A 334 -0.71 -16.72 9.95
C CYS A 334 0.07 -17.77 10.74
N GLN A 335 1.40 -17.66 10.74
CA GLN A 335 2.24 -18.43 11.66
C GLN A 335 1.98 -17.98 13.11
N ALA A 336 2.21 -18.88 14.07
CA ALA A 336 1.95 -18.61 15.47
C ALA A 336 2.78 -17.44 16.01
N GLU A 337 4.03 -17.33 15.56
CA GLU A 337 5.00 -16.32 15.98
C GLU A 337 4.60 -14.91 15.53
N SER A 338 3.95 -14.79 14.37
CA SER A 338 3.56 -13.50 13.80
C SER A 338 2.22 -12.98 14.34
N ARG A 339 1.47 -13.79 15.12
CA ARG A 339 0.11 -13.46 15.59
C ARG A 339 0.05 -12.13 16.31
N ASP A 340 0.93 -11.93 17.29
CA ASP A 340 0.86 -10.77 18.17
C ASP A 340 1.27 -9.50 17.41
N THR A 341 2.21 -9.60 16.47
CA THR A 341 2.56 -8.52 15.53
C THR A 341 1.34 -8.12 14.70
N TYR A 342 0.66 -9.09 14.08
CA TYR A 342 -0.54 -8.82 13.28
C TYR A 342 -1.70 -8.25 14.10
N ALA A 343 -1.93 -8.80 15.29
CA ALA A 343 -3.00 -8.33 16.17
C ALA A 343 -2.77 -6.89 16.64
N ARG A 344 -1.54 -6.50 16.95
CA ARG A 344 -1.22 -5.13 17.38
C ARG A 344 -1.58 -4.12 16.31
N PHE A 345 -1.01 -4.20 15.10
CA PHE A 345 -1.25 -3.13 14.12
C PHE A 345 -2.67 -3.12 13.54
N LEU A 346 -3.36 -4.27 13.46
CA LEU A 346 -4.75 -4.31 13.01
C LEU A 346 -5.71 -3.60 13.99
N ASN A 347 -5.31 -3.46 15.26
CA ASN A 347 -6.06 -2.76 16.29
C ASN A 347 -5.55 -1.33 16.55
N ASP A 348 -4.22 -1.15 16.56
CA ASP A 348 -3.57 0.09 17.01
C ASP A 348 -3.12 1.00 15.85
N GLY A 349 -2.99 0.46 14.63
CA GLY A 349 -2.50 1.18 13.45
C GLY A 349 -1.08 0.78 13.04
N LEU A 350 -0.68 1.22 11.85
CA LEU A 350 0.62 0.91 11.25
C LEU A 350 1.75 1.69 11.94
N PRO A 351 2.90 1.06 12.24
CA PRO A 351 4.11 1.80 12.57
C PRO A 351 4.66 2.49 11.32
N LEU A 352 5.16 3.71 11.48
CA LEU A 352 5.81 4.46 10.41
C LEU A 352 7.21 4.90 10.84
N GLU A 353 8.21 4.45 10.10
CA GLU A 353 9.62 4.83 10.26
C GLU A 353 10.16 5.39 8.95
N SER A 354 11.21 6.20 9.05
CA SER A 354 11.92 6.68 7.87
C SER A 354 12.79 5.56 7.30
N SER A 355 12.63 5.27 6.01
CA SER A 355 13.55 4.41 5.26
C SER A 355 14.65 5.22 4.54
N LEU A 356 14.77 6.51 4.82
CA LEU A 356 15.68 7.42 4.13
C LEU A 356 17.17 7.17 4.45
N PRO A 357 17.57 6.86 5.70
CA PRO A 357 18.94 6.45 6.00
C PRO A 357 19.36 5.26 5.14
N GLY A 358 20.60 5.22 4.69
CA GLY A 358 21.14 4.11 3.89
C GLY A 358 20.51 3.89 2.51
N SER A 359 19.51 4.70 2.14
CA SER A 359 18.86 4.61 0.83
C SER A 359 19.78 5.10 -0.30
N LYS A 360 19.65 4.49 -1.49
CA LYS A 360 20.40 4.92 -2.67
C LYS A 360 19.97 6.30 -3.14
N GLU A 361 18.71 6.64 -2.90
CA GLU A 361 18.06 7.91 -3.19
C GLU A 361 18.76 9.05 -2.44
N LEU A 362 18.98 8.90 -1.13
CA LEU A 362 19.65 9.90 -0.30
C LEU A 362 21.11 10.08 -0.74
N VAL A 363 21.84 8.98 -0.91
CA VAL A 363 23.25 8.99 -1.33
C VAL A 363 23.40 9.65 -2.70
N SER A 364 22.58 9.25 -3.68
CA SER A 364 22.60 9.82 -5.04
C SER A 364 22.28 11.31 -5.02
N TRP A 365 21.23 11.71 -4.29
CA TRP A 365 20.87 13.12 -4.16
C TRP A 365 22.02 13.93 -3.56
N TYR A 366 22.62 13.47 -2.46
CA TYR A 366 23.73 14.17 -1.80
C TYR A 366 24.92 14.34 -2.76
N GLN A 367 25.34 13.26 -3.41
CA GLN A 367 26.46 13.29 -4.36
C GLN A 367 26.20 14.22 -5.56
N ASP A 368 24.98 14.21 -6.10
CA ASP A 368 24.61 15.07 -7.22
C ASP A 368 24.56 16.55 -6.82
N ARG A 369 24.03 16.87 -5.63
CA ARG A 369 24.06 18.23 -5.07
C ARG A 369 25.50 18.72 -4.81
N ARG A 370 26.39 17.85 -4.33
CA ARG A 370 27.83 18.16 -4.17
C ARG A 370 28.48 18.50 -5.51
N LYS A 371 28.24 17.68 -6.55
CA LYS A 371 28.73 17.93 -7.92
C LYS A 371 28.21 19.25 -8.50
N GLN A 372 26.95 19.57 -8.22
CA GLN A 372 26.30 20.82 -8.65
C GLN A 372 26.70 22.05 -7.82
N ARG A 373 27.51 21.87 -6.76
CA ARG A 373 27.96 22.92 -5.83
C ARG A 373 26.83 23.58 -5.03
N ASP A 374 25.73 22.86 -4.84
CA ASP A 374 24.60 23.30 -4.02
C ASP A 374 24.81 23.00 -2.53
N LEU A 375 25.53 21.91 -2.20
CA LEU A 375 25.88 21.52 -0.83
C LEU A 375 27.39 21.66 -0.64
N LEU A 376 27.86 22.87 -0.29
CA LEU A 376 29.29 23.15 -0.19
C LEU A 376 29.90 22.73 1.14
N ASP A 377 29.16 22.88 2.22
CA ASP A 377 29.59 22.58 3.57
C ASP A 377 28.63 21.59 4.26
N LYS A 378 29.09 21.11 5.42
CA LYS A 378 28.32 20.20 6.25
C LYS A 378 27.02 20.84 6.73
N GLN A 379 27.05 22.13 7.04
CA GLN A 379 25.88 22.84 7.53
C GLN A 379 24.75 22.84 6.51
N SER A 380 25.04 23.11 5.23
CA SER A 380 24.03 23.05 4.16
C SER A 380 23.38 21.66 4.06
N ALA A 381 24.15 20.60 4.31
CA ALA A 381 23.62 19.23 4.29
C ALA A 381 22.70 18.98 5.50
N VAL A 382 23.12 19.39 6.70
CA VAL A 382 22.29 19.33 7.91
C VAL A 382 21.00 20.12 7.74
N ASP A 383 21.07 21.34 7.18
CA ASP A 383 19.92 22.19 6.92
C ASP A 383 18.95 21.51 5.95
N ALA A 384 19.43 20.91 4.87
CA ALA A 384 18.59 20.19 3.93
C ALA A 384 17.96 18.92 4.55
N LEU A 385 18.74 18.16 5.32
CA LEU A 385 18.24 16.99 6.06
C LEU A 385 17.22 17.38 7.13
N SER A 386 17.27 18.61 7.68
CA SER A 386 16.31 19.07 8.68
C SER A 386 14.86 19.08 8.16
N PHE A 387 14.64 19.14 6.85
CA PHE A 387 13.28 19.10 6.25
C PHE A 387 12.69 17.68 6.15
N THR A 388 13.44 16.65 6.51
CA THR A 388 13.07 15.24 6.35
C THR A 388 12.20 14.71 7.49
N PHE A 389 11.47 13.63 7.24
CA PHE A 389 10.74 12.92 8.29
C PHE A 389 11.72 12.22 9.24
N LEU A 390 12.84 11.73 8.70
CA LEU A 390 13.99 11.24 9.45
C LEU A 390 14.42 12.21 10.56
N ALA A 391 14.45 13.51 10.28
CA ALA A 391 14.85 14.52 11.26
C ALA A 391 13.95 14.56 12.51
N GLN A 392 12.69 14.10 12.40
CA GLN A 392 11.81 13.88 13.55
C GLN A 392 12.12 12.54 14.21
N ARG A 393 12.21 11.46 13.41
CA ARG A 393 12.35 10.09 13.91
C ARG A 393 13.67 9.79 14.61
N ILE A 394 14.77 10.43 14.23
CA ILE A 394 16.06 10.29 14.94
C ILE A 394 16.04 10.87 16.36
N VAL A 395 15.01 11.65 16.73
CA VAL A 395 14.83 12.17 18.09
C VAL A 395 13.95 11.24 18.91
N THR A 396 12.86 10.74 18.30
CA THR A 396 11.85 9.93 18.98
C THR A 396 12.21 8.45 19.05
N ASN A 397 12.96 7.92 18.09
CA ASN A 397 13.44 6.54 18.07
C ASN A 397 14.91 6.44 17.61
N PRO A 398 15.87 7.08 18.33
CA PRO A 398 17.27 7.16 17.91
C PRO A 398 17.94 5.78 17.74
N ALA A 399 17.58 4.81 18.60
CA ALA A 399 18.16 3.46 18.57
C ALA A 399 17.86 2.71 17.26
N TYR A 400 16.71 2.94 16.64
CA TYR A 400 16.36 2.34 15.35
C TYR A 400 17.29 2.81 14.21
N TYR A 401 17.86 4.01 14.35
CA TYR A 401 18.74 4.64 13.37
C TYR A 401 20.22 4.59 13.79
N ASP A 402 20.58 3.71 14.72
CA ASP A 402 21.93 3.60 15.30
C ASP A 402 22.46 4.93 15.88
N CYS A 403 21.57 5.86 16.23
CA CYS A 403 21.90 7.15 16.80
C CYS A 403 22.09 7.02 18.32
N GLN A 404 23.23 7.51 18.83
CA GLN A 404 23.55 7.46 20.26
C GLN A 404 23.03 8.66 21.06
N SER A 405 22.61 9.73 20.37
CA SER A 405 22.09 10.95 20.99
C SER A 405 20.59 11.09 20.76
N THR A 406 19.91 11.82 21.63
CA THR A 406 18.55 12.34 21.39
C THR A 406 18.58 13.74 20.77
N SER A 407 19.76 14.33 20.58
CA SER A 407 19.91 15.65 19.97
C SER A 407 19.80 15.55 18.45
N ARG A 408 18.76 16.18 17.90
CA ARG A 408 18.52 16.30 16.45
C ARG A 408 19.77 16.76 15.69
N ASP A 409 20.37 17.87 16.11
CA ASP A 409 21.51 18.47 15.42
C ASP A 409 22.74 17.55 15.43
N LYS A 410 23.00 16.87 16.56
CA LYS A 410 24.11 15.90 16.63
C LYS A 410 23.88 14.71 15.71
N ASN A 411 22.67 14.17 15.67
CA ASN A 411 22.33 13.02 14.83
C ASN A 411 22.36 13.38 13.33
N LEU A 412 21.79 14.53 12.94
CA LEU A 412 21.86 15.02 11.55
C LEU A 412 23.30 15.32 11.12
N SER A 413 24.08 15.92 12.01
CA SER A 413 25.51 16.18 11.81
C SER A 413 26.29 14.89 11.57
N TRP A 414 26.02 13.84 12.36
CA TRP A 414 26.62 12.52 12.15
C TRP A 414 26.19 11.88 10.82
N ILE A 415 24.90 11.91 10.48
CA ILE A 415 24.39 11.41 9.19
C ILE A 415 25.06 12.14 8.01
N ALA A 416 25.23 13.46 8.12
CA ALA A 416 25.90 14.26 7.09
C ALA A 416 27.39 13.89 6.91
N ASP A 417 28.09 13.52 8.00
CA ASP A 417 29.47 13.01 7.92
C ASP A 417 29.52 11.67 7.18
N GLN A 418 28.64 10.73 7.53
CA GLN A 418 28.56 9.41 6.88
C GLN A 418 28.31 9.53 5.37
N LEU A 419 27.41 10.44 4.96
CA LEU A 419 27.18 10.73 3.54
C LEU A 419 28.41 11.31 2.83
N ALA A 420 29.24 12.07 3.53
CA ALA A 420 30.46 12.66 2.98
C ALA A 420 31.59 11.63 2.84
N GLU A 421 31.68 10.68 3.76
CA GLU A 421 32.64 9.57 3.75
C GLU A 421 32.32 8.51 2.69
N GLY A 422 31.06 8.46 2.24
CA GLY A 422 30.60 7.48 1.24
C GLY A 422 30.29 6.11 1.85
N ASP A 423 30.27 6.02 3.18
CA ASP A 423 29.90 4.81 3.90
C ASP A 423 28.38 4.59 3.80
N SER A 424 27.99 3.36 3.48
CA SER A 424 26.58 2.97 3.55
C SER A 424 26.15 2.99 5.01
N LEU A 425 25.29 3.94 5.38
CA LEU A 425 24.64 3.96 6.70
C LEU A 425 24.04 2.57 6.96
N PRO A 426 24.34 1.93 8.10
CA PRO A 426 23.67 0.70 8.46
C PRO A 426 22.18 1.00 8.61
N VAL A 427 21.35 0.27 7.87
CA VAL A 427 19.94 0.12 8.20
C VAL A 427 19.75 -1.36 8.49
N SER A 428 19.56 -1.67 9.76
CA SER A 428 19.13 -2.99 10.19
C SER A 428 17.68 -3.19 9.76
N LEU A 429 17.46 -3.51 8.47
CA LEU A 429 16.14 -3.88 7.94
C LEU A 429 15.54 -5.12 8.65
N GLU A 430 16.33 -5.83 9.46
CA GLU A 430 15.90 -7.00 10.23
C GLU A 430 15.18 -6.68 11.54
N GLN A 431 15.23 -5.45 12.07
CA GLN A 431 14.55 -5.13 13.35
C GLN A 431 13.09 -4.66 13.20
N ALA A 432 12.60 -4.45 11.97
CA ALA A 432 11.19 -4.16 11.71
C ALA A 432 10.27 -5.40 11.90
N THR A 433 10.85 -6.60 12.00
CA THR A 433 10.13 -7.84 12.28
C THR A 433 10.74 -8.54 13.49
N GLY A 434 10.23 -8.23 14.68
CA GLY A 434 10.37 -9.09 15.86
C GLY A 434 11.55 -8.77 16.77
N SER A 435 11.34 -7.85 17.71
CA SER A 435 12.01 -7.87 19.01
C SER A 435 11.27 -6.91 19.95
N ALA A 436 10.17 -7.40 20.53
CA ALA A 436 9.70 -6.82 21.79
C ALA A 436 10.76 -7.16 22.84
N ALA A 437 11.47 -6.15 23.34
CA ALA A 437 12.27 -6.31 24.55
C ALA A 437 11.39 -6.89 25.67
N PRO A 438 11.87 -7.86 26.47
CA PRO A 438 11.13 -8.33 27.63
C PRO A 438 11.18 -7.21 28.68
N GLY A 439 10.04 -6.53 28.88
CA GLY A 439 9.86 -5.61 30.00
C GLY A 439 9.78 -6.38 31.30
N SER A 440 10.73 -6.09 32.19
CA SER A 440 10.72 -6.38 33.63
C SER A 440 9.55 -5.72 34.35
#